data_AF-A0A927QTH1-F1
#
_entry.id   AF-A0A927QTH1-F1
#
_cell.length_a   1.000
_cell.length_b   1.000
_cell.length_c   1.000
_cell.angle_alpha   90.00
_cell.angle_beta   90.00
_cell.angle_gamma   90.00
#
_symmetry.space_group_name_H-M   'P 1'
#
loop_
_entity.id
_entity.type
_entity.pdbx_description
1 polymer ?
#
loop_
_entity_poly.entity_id
_entity_poly.type
_entity_poly.pdbx_seq_one_letter_code
_entity_poly.pdbx_strand_id
1 'polypeptide(L)'
;MFLHPQFLAMDDLLSRAVHLFCYERPGMQLAIAQMTDAELLSLLQSAADACPELSAILRVVLREPHKIESCGETDPGARKVGIRKLYLKQPLVGGLPLSSINPAAQEALRELESLPRACYYRLRP
;
A
#
# COMPACT_ATOMS: atom_id res chain seq x y z
N MET A 1 -0.32 4.79 12.62
CA MET A 1 -0.90 5.61 11.52
C MET A 1 -0.48 5.08 10.15
N PHE A 2 0.81 5.02 9.79
CA PHE A 2 1.26 4.62 8.43
C PHE A 2 1.00 3.18 7.99
N LEU A 3 0.89 2.23 8.94
CA LEU A 3 0.62 0.82 8.65
C LEU A 3 -0.86 0.45 8.84
N HIS A 4 -1.75 1.44 8.90
CA HIS A 4 -3.17 1.17 9.04
C HIS A 4 -3.69 0.43 7.79
N PRO A 5 -4.42 -0.70 7.92
CA PRO A 5 -4.85 -1.52 6.79
C PRO A 5 -5.57 -0.74 5.68
N GLN A 6 -6.36 0.26 6.06
CA GLN A 6 -7.08 1.09 5.09
C GLN A 6 -6.15 1.93 4.20
N PHE A 7 -5.06 2.49 4.75
CA PHE A 7 -4.11 3.25 3.94
C PHE A 7 -3.29 2.34 3.04
N LEU A 8 -2.93 1.14 3.53
CA LEU A 8 -2.26 0.13 2.73
C LEU A 8 -3.14 -0.34 1.55
N ALA A 9 -4.44 -0.52 1.78
CA ALA A 9 -5.39 -0.84 0.73
C ALA A 9 -5.56 0.30 -0.29
N MET A 10 -5.59 1.57 0.16
CA MET A 10 -5.60 2.72 -0.74
C MET A 10 -4.34 2.80 -1.61
N ASP A 11 -3.16 2.59 -1.02
CA ASP A 11 -1.88 2.54 -1.75
C ASP A 11 -1.88 1.42 -2.80
N ASP A 12 -2.39 0.22 -2.46
CA ASP A 12 -2.52 -0.89 -3.40
C ASP A 12 -3.48 -0.56 -4.55
N LEU A 13 -4.65 0.01 -4.26
CA LEU A 13 -5.62 0.42 -5.27
C LEU A 13 -5.04 1.48 -6.21
N LEU A 14 -4.36 2.50 -5.69
CA LEU A 14 -3.73 3.52 -6.52
C LEU A 14 -2.60 2.92 -7.37
N SER A 15 -1.77 2.05 -6.80
CA SER A 15 -0.74 1.33 -7.55
C SER A 15 -1.33 0.49 -8.68
N ARG A 16 -2.48 -0.15 -8.48
CA ARG A 16 -3.20 -0.90 -9.51
C ARG A 16 -3.73 0.01 -10.61
N ALA A 17 -4.31 1.17 -10.26
CA ALA A 17 -4.76 2.16 -11.23
C ALA A 17 -3.60 2.63 -12.13
N VAL A 18 -2.45 2.96 -11.54
CA VAL A 18 -1.24 3.34 -12.27
C VAL A 18 -0.75 2.20 -13.16
N HIS A 19 -0.76 0.96 -12.66
CA HIS A 19 -0.34 -0.21 -13.43
C HIS A 19 -1.23 -0.45 -14.64
N LEU A 20 -2.56 -0.46 -14.46
CA LEU A 20 -3.54 -0.61 -15.54
C LEU A 20 -3.35 0.47 -16.60
N PHE A 21 -3.20 1.73 -16.18
CA PHE A 21 -2.95 2.83 -17.11
C PHE A 21 -1.65 2.65 -17.91
N CYS A 22 -0.56 2.24 -17.25
CA CYS A 22 0.72 1.99 -17.91
C CYS A 22 0.69 0.78 -18.84
N TYR A 23 -0.12 -0.23 -18.52
CA TYR A 23 -0.28 -1.43 -19.34
C TYR A 23 -0.94 -1.09 -20.69
N GLU A 24 -2.00 -0.28 -20.65
CA GLU A 24 -2.70 0.19 -21.86
C GLU A 24 -1.89 1.24 -22.64
N ARG A 25 -0.90 1.88 -22.02
CA ARG A 25 -0.06 2.93 -22.63
C ARG A 25 1.43 2.68 -22.36
N PRO A 26 2.05 1.76 -23.13
CA PRO A 26 3.48 1.48 -23.01
C PRO A 26 4.32 2.76 -23.10
N GLY A 27 5.29 2.92 -22.21
CA GLY A 27 6.17 4.09 -22.15
C GLY A 27 5.73 5.21 -21.20
N MET A 28 4.47 5.20 -20.71
CA MET A 28 3.99 6.22 -19.76
C MET A 28 4.67 6.18 -18.38
N GLN A 29 5.33 5.07 -18.05
CA GLN A 29 6.02 4.87 -16.77
C GLN A 29 7.07 5.96 -16.51
N LEU A 30 7.84 6.35 -17.54
CA LEU A 30 8.87 7.38 -17.43
C LEU A 30 8.27 8.78 -17.24
N ALA A 31 7.15 9.05 -17.89
CA ALA A 31 6.44 10.32 -17.75
C ALA A 31 5.82 10.46 -16.36
N ILE A 32 5.19 9.40 -15.85
CA ILE A 32 4.57 9.37 -14.52
C ILE A 32 5.60 9.61 -13.41
N ALA A 33 6.83 9.10 -13.57
CA ALA A 33 7.89 9.31 -12.59
C ALA A 33 8.26 10.79 -12.36
N GLN A 34 7.90 11.68 -13.28
CA GLN A 34 8.14 13.12 -13.20
C GLN A 34 6.89 13.93 -12.78
N MET A 35 5.75 13.26 -12.59
CA MET A 35 4.49 13.91 -12.25
C MET A 35 4.34 14.09 -10.75
N THR A 36 3.72 15.20 -10.36
CA THR A 36 3.14 15.39 -9.03
C THR A 36 1.89 14.53 -8.86
N ASP A 37 1.46 14.34 -7.61
CA ASP A 37 0.23 13.61 -7.30
C ASP A 37 -0.99 14.19 -8.02
N ALA A 38 -1.09 15.52 -8.09
CA ALA A 38 -2.21 16.20 -8.75
C ALA A 38 -2.24 15.94 -10.27
N GLU A 39 -1.08 15.98 -10.92
CA GLU A 39 -0.95 15.69 -12.36
C GLU A 39 -1.27 14.22 -12.65
N LEU A 40 -0.74 13.30 -11.84
CA LEU A 40 -1.03 11.88 -11.98
C LEU A 40 -2.52 11.60 -11.81
N LEU A 41 -3.15 12.15 -10.77
CA LEU A 41 -4.58 11.96 -10.52
C LEU A 41 -5.44 12.56 -11.64
N SER A 42 -5.06 13.72 -12.18
CA SER A 42 -5.76 14.33 -13.31
C SER A 42 -5.66 13.45 -14.56
N LEU A 43 -4.46 12.96 -14.86
CA LEU A 43 -4.20 12.05 -15.97
C LEU A 43 -5.01 10.76 -15.86
N LEU A 44 -4.97 10.08 -14.71
CA LEU A 44 -5.72 8.85 -14.48
C LEU A 44 -7.23 9.08 -14.61
N GLN A 45 -7.75 10.19 -14.08
CA GLN A 45 -9.16 10.55 -14.22
C GLN A 45 -9.57 10.79 -15.67
N SER A 46 -8.74 11.47 -16.47
CA SER A 46 -9.02 11.70 -17.90
C SER A 46 -9.06 10.41 -18.73
N ALA A 47 -8.38 9.36 -18.27
CA ALA A 47 -8.36 8.06 -18.94
C ALA A 47 -9.43 7.09 -18.40
N ALA A 48 -10.10 7.44 -17.30
CA ALA A 48 -11.07 6.58 -16.64
C ALA A 48 -12.28 6.26 -17.53
N ASP A 49 -12.70 7.21 -18.38
CA ASP A 49 -13.87 7.03 -19.25
C ASP A 49 -13.68 5.90 -20.28
N ALA A 50 -12.43 5.64 -20.67
CA ALA A 50 -12.09 4.58 -21.62
C ALA A 50 -11.79 3.23 -20.94
N CYS A 51 -11.67 3.19 -19.62
CA CYS A 51 -11.30 1.99 -18.86
C CYS A 51 -12.21 1.82 -17.62
N PRO A 52 -13.28 1.00 -17.72
CA PRO A 52 -14.22 0.81 -16.61
C PRO A 52 -13.58 0.35 -15.31
N GLU A 53 -12.54 -0.49 -15.39
CA GLU A 53 -11.80 -0.97 -14.21
C GLU A 53 -11.04 0.17 -13.52
N LEU A 54 -10.34 1.01 -14.29
CA LEU A 54 -9.65 2.19 -13.77
C LEU A 54 -10.65 3.16 -13.12
N SER A 55 -11.79 3.41 -13.78
CA SER A 55 -12.86 4.26 -13.25
C SER A 55 -13.40 3.74 -11.91
N ALA A 56 -13.65 2.43 -11.80
CA ALA A 56 -14.11 1.81 -10.57
C ALA A 56 -13.10 1.96 -9.43
N ILE A 57 -11.80 1.78 -9.70
CA ILE A 57 -10.74 1.96 -8.71
C ILE A 57 -10.66 3.41 -8.25
N LEU A 58 -10.62 4.37 -9.18
CA LEU A 58 -10.53 5.79 -8.87
C LEU A 58 -11.75 6.29 -8.09
N ARG A 59 -12.95 5.77 -8.38
CA ARG A 59 -14.15 6.08 -7.59
C ARG A 59 -13.97 5.67 -6.13
N VAL A 60 -13.44 4.47 -5.87
CA VAL A 60 -13.18 4.02 -4.49
C VAL A 60 -12.13 4.90 -3.82
N VAL A 61 -10.99 5.14 -4.46
CA VAL A 61 -9.88 5.88 -3.86
C VAL A 61 -10.26 7.34 -3.57
N LEU A 62 -10.96 8.00 -4.50
CA LEU A 62 -11.20 9.45 -4.44
C LEU A 62 -12.54 9.83 -3.79
N ARG A 63 -13.55 8.96 -3.85
CA ARG A 63 -14.94 9.29 -3.45
C ARG A 63 -15.53 8.34 -2.44
N GLU A 64 -15.20 7.05 -2.53
CA GLU A 64 -15.83 5.99 -1.73
C GLU A 64 -14.82 5.18 -0.89
N PRO A 65 -13.89 5.82 -0.13
CA PRO A 65 -12.87 5.08 0.62
C PRO A 65 -13.45 4.21 1.74
N HIS A 66 -14.71 4.50 2.14
CA HIS A 66 -15.47 3.69 3.08
C HIS A 66 -15.80 2.29 2.53
N LYS A 67 -15.73 2.05 1.21
CA LYS A 67 -15.95 0.72 0.62
C LYS A 67 -14.80 -0.26 0.89
N ILE A 68 -13.64 0.25 1.29
CA ILE A 68 -12.50 -0.58 1.68
C ILE A 68 -12.80 -1.18 3.05
N GLU A 69 -12.82 -2.51 3.12
CA GLU A 69 -13.07 -3.27 4.34
C GLU A 69 -11.89 -4.21 4.61
N SER A 70 -11.39 -4.22 5.85
CA SER A 70 -10.40 -5.23 6.27
C SER A 70 -11.07 -6.59 6.36
N CYS A 71 -10.41 -7.62 5.87
CA CYS A 71 -10.96 -8.98 5.83
C CYS A 71 -9.88 -10.02 6.14
N GLY A 72 -10.28 -11.28 6.28
CA GLY A 72 -9.38 -12.42 6.35
C GLY A 72 -8.85 -12.84 4.98
N GLU A 73 -7.79 -13.65 4.97
CA GLU A 73 -7.18 -14.19 3.76
C GLU A 73 -8.13 -15.06 2.93
N THR A 74 -9.00 -15.80 3.61
CA THR A 74 -9.93 -16.75 3.00
C THR A 74 -11.28 -16.12 2.62
N ASP A 75 -11.47 -14.83 2.89
CA ASP A 75 -12.75 -14.18 2.61
C ASP A 75 -12.95 -13.99 1.10
N PRO A 76 -14.19 -14.14 0.59
CA PRO A 76 -14.48 -13.89 -0.82
C PRO A 76 -14.07 -12.47 -1.24
N GLY A 77 -13.32 -12.37 -2.34
CA GLY A 77 -12.83 -11.10 -2.86
C GLY A 77 -11.67 -10.49 -2.07
N ALA A 78 -11.06 -11.23 -1.15
CA ALA A 78 -9.88 -10.78 -0.41
C ALA A 78 -8.71 -10.47 -1.36
N ARG A 79 -8.10 -9.31 -1.14
CA ARG A 79 -6.91 -8.80 -1.82
C ARG A 79 -5.80 -8.63 -0.81
N LYS A 80 -4.64 -9.18 -1.12
CA LYS A 80 -3.45 -9.12 -0.27
C LYS A 80 -2.66 -7.85 -0.53
N VAL A 81 -2.27 -7.14 0.54
CA VAL A 81 -1.32 -6.03 0.50
C VAL A 81 -0.13 -6.36 1.39
N GLY A 82 1.08 -6.30 0.82
CA GLY A 82 2.31 -6.52 1.55
C GLY A 82 2.74 -5.28 2.35
N ILE A 83 3.08 -5.47 3.62
CA ILE A 83 3.65 -4.43 4.47
C ILE A 83 5.17 -4.41 4.26
N ARG A 84 5.64 -3.43 3.47
CA ARG A 84 7.06 -3.32 3.10
C ARG A 84 7.86 -2.35 3.98
N LYS A 85 7.21 -1.43 4.68
CA LYS A 85 7.84 -0.41 5.54
C LYS A 85 8.07 -0.92 6.98
N LEU A 86 8.54 -2.15 7.13
CA LEU A 86 8.96 -2.72 8.41
C LEU A 86 10.48 -2.87 8.41
N TYR A 87 11.16 -1.99 9.15
CA TYR A 87 12.62 -1.96 9.20
C TYR A 87 13.11 -2.65 10.47
N LEU A 88 13.66 -3.86 10.31
CA LEU A 88 14.25 -4.63 11.42
C LEU A 88 15.69 -4.18 11.73
N LYS A 89 15.98 -2.89 11.57
CA LYS A 89 17.31 -2.33 11.82
C LYS A 89 17.40 -1.93 13.28
N GLN A 90 18.57 -2.18 13.88
CA GLN A 90 18.88 -1.77 15.24
C GLN A 90 20.18 -0.96 15.27
N PRO A 91 20.26 0.06 16.15
CA PRO A 91 21.49 0.81 16.35
C PRO A 91 22.54 -0.08 17.03
N LEU A 92 23.81 0.25 16.79
CA LEU A 92 24.93 -0.33 17.50
C LEU A 92 25.35 0.59 18.66
N VAL A 93 25.66 0.00 19.81
CA VAL A 93 26.22 0.68 20.98
C VAL A 93 27.49 -0.05 21.37
N GLY A 94 28.64 0.62 21.26
CA GLY A 94 29.95 -0.01 21.48
C GLY A 94 30.25 -1.17 20.52
N GLY A 95 29.71 -1.12 19.29
CA GLY A 95 29.87 -2.19 18.29
C GLY A 95 28.91 -3.37 18.46
N LEU A 96 28.11 -3.41 19.52
CA LEU A 96 27.11 -4.45 19.76
C LEU A 96 25.70 -3.94 19.40
N PRO A 97 24.81 -4.79 18.86
CA PRO A 97 23.44 -4.40 18.61
C PRO A 97 22.70 -4.08 19.92
N LEU A 98 21.90 -3.02 19.95
CA LEU A 98 21.22 -2.56 21.17
C LEU A 98 20.39 -3.66 21.86
N SER A 99 19.72 -4.53 21.09
CA SER A 99 18.92 -5.64 21.64
C SER A 99 19.75 -6.67 22.41
N SER A 100 21.07 -6.75 22.20
CA SER A 100 21.95 -7.67 22.92
C SER A 100 22.34 -7.19 24.32
N ILE A 101 22.19 -5.90 24.59
CA ILE A 101 22.62 -5.26 25.84
C ILE A 101 21.45 -4.61 26.61
N ASN A 102 20.29 -4.43 25.99
CA ASN A 102 19.11 -3.82 26.59
C ASN A 102 17.88 -4.73 26.40
N PRO A 103 17.33 -5.32 27.49
CA PRO A 103 16.16 -6.19 27.43
C PRO A 103 14.90 -5.53 26.86
N ALA A 104 14.68 -4.23 27.12
CA ALA A 104 13.53 -3.52 26.57
C ALA A 104 13.65 -3.36 25.04
N ALA A 105 14.88 -3.14 24.54
CA ALA A 105 15.13 -3.12 23.10
C ALA A 105 14.97 -4.49 22.45
N GLN A 106 15.31 -5.57 23.18
CA GLN A 106 15.06 -6.93 22.73
C GLN A 106 13.56 -7.20 22.60
N GLU A 107 12.76 -6.80 23.58
CA GLU A 107 11.31 -7.01 23.55
C GLU A 107 10.66 -6.20 22.42
N ALA A 108 11.02 -4.92 22.27
CA ALA A 108 10.52 -4.10 21.17
C ALA A 108 10.88 -4.67 19.78
N LEU A 109 12.06 -5.28 19.63
CA LEU A 109 12.45 -5.94 18.38
C LEU A 109 11.59 -7.19 18.12
N ARG A 110 11.32 -8.02 19.15
CA ARG A 110 10.43 -9.18 19.02
C ARG A 110 9.01 -8.77 18.66
N GLU A 111 8.48 -7.73 19.29
CA GLU A 111 7.17 -7.18 18.95
C GLU A 111 7.13 -6.80 17.46
N LEU A 112 8.15 -6.06 16.98
CA LEU A 112 8.26 -5.66 15.58
C LEU A 112 8.39 -6.84 14.62
N GLU A 113 9.12 -7.89 15.01
CA GLU A 113 9.27 -9.13 14.25
C GLU A 113 7.96 -9.90 14.15
N SER A 114 7.15 -9.88 15.21
CA SER A 114 5.84 -10.54 15.29
C SER A 114 4.74 -9.87 14.46
N LEU A 115 4.95 -8.62 14.04
CA LEU A 115 3.96 -7.89 13.26
C LEU A 115 3.68 -8.59 11.91
N PRO A 116 2.40 -8.63 11.48
CA PRO A 116 2.03 -9.22 10.21
C PRO A 116 2.75 -8.52 9.06
N ARG A 117 3.18 -9.31 8.08
CA ARG A 117 3.87 -8.82 6.86
C ARG A 117 2.91 -8.53 5.72
N ALA A 118 1.63 -8.79 5.92
CA ALA A 118 0.58 -8.48 4.97
C ALA A 118 -0.74 -8.23 5.71
N CYS A 119 -1.61 -7.46 5.09
CA CYS A 119 -3.01 -7.36 5.45
C CYS A 119 -3.88 -7.72 4.24
N TYR A 120 -5.14 -8.03 4.51
CA TYR A 120 -6.11 -8.39 3.48
C TYR A 120 -7.29 -7.40 3.54
N TYR A 121 -7.76 -7.02 2.36
CA TYR A 121 -8.93 -6.14 2.23
C TYR A 121 -9.84 -6.63 1.11
N ARG A 122 -11.10 -6.23 1.16
CA ARG A 122 -12.04 -6.38 0.05
C ARG A 122 -12.77 -5.07 -0.20
N LEU A 123 -13.40 -4.97 -1.36
CA LEU A 123 -14.29 -3.88 -1.69
C LEU A 123 -15.72 -4.30 -1.44
N ARG A 124 -16.45 -3.52 -0.63
CA ARG A 124 -17.89 -3.68 -0.50
C ARG A 124 -18.57 -3.37 -1.85
N PRO A 125 -19.61 -4.13 -2.22
CA PRO A 125 -20.39 -3.86 -3.43
C PRO A 125 -20.94 -2.42 -3.44
#